data_AF-Q6A5T2-F1
#
_entry.id   AF-Q6A5T2-F1
#
_cell.length_a   1.000
_cell.length_b   1.000
_cell.length_c   1.000
_cell.angle_alpha   90.00
_cell.angle_beta   90.00
_cell.angle_gamma   90.00
#
_symmetry.space_group_name_H-M   'P 1'
#
loop_
_entity.id
_entity.type
_entity.pdbx_description
1 polymer ?
#
loop_
_entity_poly.entity_id
_entity_poly.type
_entity_poly.pdbx_seq_one_letter_code
_entity_poly.pdbx_strand_id
1 'polypeptide(L)'
;MTNTSTNAGTTLKRTVALAAAASLAVMGTIAEEAHAAPAGNLGAHAEKAPTQHTKKAPAEQAKRATTYTARFALTRVHLNVRSGHSTEYRRYGLLRPGDKLLIIGEDVRGWTPVNYRGKTAWVATRYITKMNRPVGIYAQRGDHNARSKAVQRDLSTLNYFPAKWVGLPYGPITTNAVKVFQRANALKQTGVTDAVTLGLLKSKADYQRAAAAEKSSTYKHAEHHSEHSSSTSRSTARPARNTSPDVSTSGIAGSCQASFYDDSQTASGESFSSSALTAASKTYSFGTRLKVTNKANGQSVVVRVNDRGPYVSGRCLDLSSAAFSRISSLSAGVADVTYAKVS
;
A
#
# COMPACT_ATOMS: atom_id res chain seq x y z
N MET A 1 2.72 -7.00 71.12
CA MET A 1 3.70 -8.00 70.65
C MET A 1 4.20 -7.56 69.30
N THR A 2 5.45 -7.12 69.24
CA THR A 2 6.16 -6.73 68.02
C THR A 2 6.70 -7.98 67.33
N ASN A 3 6.65 -8.03 65.99
CA ASN A 3 7.47 -8.99 65.24
C ASN A 3 8.31 -8.22 64.21
N THR A 4 9.62 -8.19 64.48
CA THR A 4 10.66 -7.53 63.68
C THR A 4 11.66 -8.60 63.31
N SER A 5 12.01 -8.74 62.02
CA SER A 5 13.22 -9.46 61.61
C SER A 5 13.84 -8.80 60.38
N THR A 6 14.98 -8.16 60.63
CA THR A 6 16.07 -7.87 59.69
C THR A 6 16.79 -9.20 59.29
N ASN A 7 17.86 -9.36 58.50
CA ASN A 7 18.96 -8.58 57.86
C ASN A 7 19.50 -9.47 56.67
N ALA A 8 20.51 -9.16 55.86
CA ALA A 8 21.00 -7.96 55.16
C ALA A 8 22.20 -8.33 54.24
N GLY A 9 22.39 -7.62 53.11
CA GLY A 9 23.61 -7.70 52.27
C GLY A 9 23.65 -8.85 51.23
N THR A 10 24.53 -8.86 50.21
CA THR A 10 25.58 -7.89 49.85
C THR A 10 25.81 -7.85 48.32
N THR A 11 26.29 -6.70 47.85
CA THR A 11 26.52 -6.29 46.45
C THR A 11 27.77 -6.92 45.79
N LEU A 12 27.95 -6.66 44.47
CA LEU A 12 29.14 -6.07 43.81
C LEU A 12 29.78 -6.87 42.61
N LYS A 13 29.62 -6.30 41.39
CA LYS A 13 30.67 -6.05 40.34
C LYS A 13 31.40 -7.28 39.68
N ARG A 14 31.99 -7.20 38.47
CA ARG A 14 32.30 -6.07 37.55
C ARG A 14 32.47 -6.56 36.08
N THR A 15 32.28 -5.63 35.14
CA THR A 15 32.93 -5.42 33.80
C THR A 15 34.12 -6.32 33.38
N VAL A 16 34.42 -6.53 32.09
CA VAL A 16 35.04 -5.54 31.16
C VAL A 16 34.81 -5.91 29.67
N ALA A 17 34.79 -4.91 28.80
CA ALA A 17 34.71 -5.03 27.34
C ALA A 17 36.10 -5.01 26.67
N LEU A 18 36.20 -5.53 25.45
CA LEU A 18 37.25 -5.09 24.52
C LEU A 18 36.77 -5.16 23.06
N ALA A 19 37.21 -4.20 22.25
CA ALA A 19 36.99 -4.14 20.81
C ALA A 19 38.31 -4.35 20.06
N ALA A 20 38.25 -4.89 18.85
CA ALA A 20 39.30 -4.77 17.84
C ALA A 20 38.71 -5.00 16.43
N ALA A 21 39.36 -4.42 15.42
CA ALA A 21 38.97 -4.48 14.01
C ALA A 21 40.05 -5.18 13.16
N ALA A 22 39.94 -5.09 11.82
CA ALA A 22 40.86 -5.60 10.78
C ALA A 22 40.76 -7.12 10.48
N SER A 23 41.07 -7.64 9.28
CA SER A 23 41.19 -7.05 7.93
C SER A 23 41.33 -8.16 6.85
N LEU A 24 41.16 -7.77 5.58
CA LEU A 24 41.74 -8.36 4.34
C LEU A 24 41.49 -9.85 3.94
N ALA A 25 40.74 -9.98 2.83
CA ALA A 25 41.15 -10.58 1.55
C ALA A 25 41.94 -11.90 1.46
N VAL A 26 41.43 -12.82 0.60
CA VAL A 26 42.25 -13.66 -0.27
C VAL A 26 41.74 -13.54 -1.71
N MET A 27 42.65 -13.26 -2.64
CA MET A 27 42.44 -13.23 -4.10
C MET A 27 42.42 -14.65 -4.68
N GLY A 28 41.66 -14.83 -5.76
CA GLY A 28 41.74 -16.00 -6.64
C GLY A 28 42.02 -15.59 -8.08
N THR A 29 43.27 -15.20 -8.36
CA THR A 29 43.75 -14.93 -9.73
C THR A 29 44.40 -16.17 -10.31
N ILE A 30 44.02 -16.57 -11.52
CA ILE A 30 44.86 -17.38 -12.42
C ILE A 30 45.06 -16.62 -13.72
N ALA A 31 46.25 -16.78 -14.29
CA ALA A 31 46.84 -15.79 -15.17
C ALA A 31 46.44 -15.91 -16.64
N GLU A 32 46.34 -14.73 -17.24
CA GLU A 32 46.78 -14.37 -18.59
C GLU A 32 47.93 -15.24 -19.15
N GLU A 33 47.75 -15.74 -20.36
CA GLU A 33 48.85 -16.07 -21.26
C GLU A 33 48.46 -15.61 -22.67
N ALA A 34 49.26 -14.71 -23.25
CA ALA A 34 49.03 -14.10 -24.55
C ALA A 34 49.94 -14.72 -25.60
N HIS A 35 49.49 -14.83 -26.86
CA HIS A 35 50.39 -14.67 -28.01
C HIS A 35 49.68 -14.29 -29.33
N ALA A 36 50.24 -13.24 -29.93
CA ALA A 36 50.39 -12.93 -31.36
C ALA A 36 49.35 -13.41 -32.41
N ALA A 37 48.81 -12.45 -33.16
CA ALA A 37 48.37 -12.64 -34.55
C ALA A 37 49.58 -12.74 -35.51
N PRO A 38 49.38 -13.24 -36.74
CA PRO A 38 49.56 -12.32 -37.88
C PRO A 38 48.43 -12.40 -38.93
N ALA A 39 48.51 -11.51 -39.93
CA ALA A 39 47.48 -11.22 -40.94
C ALA A 39 47.51 -12.15 -42.17
N GLY A 40 46.48 -12.11 -43.04
CA GLY A 40 46.63 -12.63 -44.42
C GLY A 40 45.40 -13.08 -45.23
N ASN A 41 44.50 -12.14 -45.58
CA ASN A 41 43.85 -11.97 -46.91
C ASN A 41 43.15 -13.13 -47.71
N LEU A 42 41.95 -12.78 -48.21
CA LEU A 42 41.28 -13.19 -49.47
C LEU A 42 40.93 -14.66 -49.80
N GLY A 43 39.64 -14.89 -50.13
CA GLY A 43 39.14 -16.07 -50.84
C GLY A 43 37.62 -16.09 -50.92
N ALA A 44 37.03 -15.70 -52.06
CA ALA A 44 35.59 -15.61 -52.23
C ALA A 44 34.99 -16.88 -52.84
N HIS A 45 33.80 -17.30 -52.38
CA HIS A 45 32.79 -17.98 -53.22
C HIS A 45 31.39 -17.68 -52.69
N ALA A 46 30.46 -17.37 -53.59
CA ALA A 46 29.07 -17.08 -53.26
C ALA A 46 28.15 -18.18 -53.80
N GLU A 47 27.23 -18.69 -52.98
CA GLU A 47 26.06 -19.40 -53.50
C GLU A 47 24.78 -19.15 -52.67
N LYS A 48 23.84 -18.47 -53.33
CA LYS A 48 22.36 -18.50 -53.23
C LYS A 48 21.67 -18.83 -51.90
N ALA A 49 20.85 -17.87 -51.45
CA ALA A 49 19.69 -18.16 -50.61
C ALA A 49 18.57 -18.85 -51.40
N PRO A 50 17.71 -19.64 -50.71
CA PRO A 50 16.30 -19.72 -51.05
C PRO A 50 15.43 -19.27 -49.87
N THR A 51 14.63 -18.22 -50.09
CA THR A 51 13.51 -17.87 -49.22
C THR A 51 12.39 -18.92 -49.34
N GLN A 52 11.92 -19.44 -48.22
CA GLN A 52 10.62 -20.13 -48.17
C GLN A 52 9.75 -19.57 -47.05
N HIS A 53 8.67 -18.90 -47.46
CA HIS A 53 7.55 -18.58 -46.58
C HIS A 53 6.90 -19.86 -46.06
N THR A 54 6.79 -20.03 -44.74
CA THR A 54 5.79 -20.94 -44.16
C THR A 54 4.98 -20.29 -43.04
N LYS A 55 3.69 -20.13 -43.36
CA LYS A 55 2.52 -20.18 -42.46
C LYS A 55 2.51 -19.31 -41.18
N LYS A 56 1.71 -18.25 -41.28
CA LYS A 56 1.00 -17.64 -40.15
C LYS A 56 0.13 -18.70 -39.43
N ALA A 57 0.60 -19.21 -38.29
CA ALA A 57 -0.24 -19.96 -37.37
C ALA A 57 -1.15 -18.99 -36.57
N PRO A 58 -2.40 -19.35 -36.24
CA PRO A 58 -3.16 -18.62 -35.24
C PRO A 58 -2.41 -18.64 -33.91
N ALA A 59 -2.38 -17.52 -33.19
CA ALA A 59 -1.85 -17.49 -31.84
C ALA A 59 -2.80 -18.25 -30.90
N GLU A 60 -2.65 -19.57 -30.81
CA GLU A 60 -3.35 -20.39 -29.84
C GLU A 60 -2.90 -19.95 -28.44
N GLN A 61 -3.76 -19.16 -27.81
CA GLN A 61 -3.51 -18.52 -26.53
C GLN A 61 -3.58 -19.58 -25.43
N ALA A 62 -2.49 -20.34 -25.27
CA ALA A 62 -2.35 -21.44 -24.32
C ALA A 62 -2.77 -21.00 -22.91
N LYS A 63 -3.98 -21.41 -22.50
CA LYS A 63 -4.62 -20.98 -21.25
C LYS A 63 -3.88 -21.57 -20.06
N ARG A 64 -2.88 -20.83 -19.56
CA ARG A 64 -2.13 -21.20 -18.36
C ARG A 64 -2.99 -21.00 -17.11
N ALA A 65 -3.83 -21.99 -16.83
CA ALA A 65 -4.76 -22.00 -15.69
C ALA A 65 -4.02 -22.27 -14.37
N THR A 66 -3.29 -21.27 -13.86
CA THR A 66 -2.85 -21.30 -12.46
C THR A 66 -4.09 -21.26 -11.56
N THR A 67 -4.45 -22.40 -10.98
CA THR A 67 -5.58 -22.52 -10.07
C THR A 67 -5.21 -21.93 -8.71
N TYR A 68 -5.95 -20.90 -8.28
CA TYR A 68 -5.87 -20.35 -6.94
C TYR A 68 -6.88 -21.05 -6.04
N THR A 69 -6.70 -20.98 -4.73
CA THR A 69 -7.65 -21.54 -3.76
C THR A 69 -8.20 -20.43 -2.88
N ALA A 70 -9.49 -20.13 -3.03
CA ALA A 70 -10.18 -19.23 -2.11
C ALA A 70 -10.59 -20.00 -0.84
N ARG A 71 -10.33 -19.41 0.31
CA ARG A 71 -10.67 -19.95 1.62
C ARG A 71 -11.91 -19.23 2.14
N PHE A 72 -12.89 -19.98 2.63
CA PHE A 72 -14.13 -19.44 3.19
C PHE A 72 -14.33 -19.95 4.61
N ALA A 73 -14.96 -19.13 5.44
CA ALA A 73 -15.45 -19.50 6.76
C ALA A 73 -16.98 -19.53 6.75
N LEU A 74 -17.58 -20.66 7.11
CA LEU A 74 -18.99 -20.75 7.51
C LEU A 74 -19.07 -20.61 9.03
N THR A 75 -19.93 -19.74 9.53
CA THR A 75 -20.27 -19.70 10.96
C THR A 75 -21.14 -20.88 11.37
N ARG A 76 -20.83 -21.52 12.50
CA ARG A 76 -21.66 -22.59 13.10
C ARG A 76 -22.63 -22.08 14.16
N VAL A 77 -22.41 -20.88 14.67
CA VAL A 77 -23.18 -20.24 15.75
C VAL A 77 -23.34 -18.75 15.48
N HIS A 78 -24.15 -18.07 16.29
CA HIS A 78 -24.14 -16.61 16.35
C HIS A 78 -22.75 -16.10 16.77
N LEU A 79 -22.06 -15.37 15.89
CA LEU A 79 -20.63 -15.08 16.05
C LEU A 79 -20.31 -13.60 15.89
N ASN A 80 -19.72 -13.00 16.93
CA ASN A 80 -19.29 -11.61 16.89
C ASN A 80 -18.09 -11.44 15.94
N VAL A 81 -18.20 -10.47 15.02
CA VAL A 81 -17.09 -10.02 14.17
C VAL A 81 -16.42 -8.84 14.83
N ARG A 82 -15.08 -8.85 14.91
CA ARG A 82 -14.29 -7.86 15.65
C ARG A 82 -13.23 -7.17 14.80
N SER A 83 -12.75 -6.02 15.27
CA SER A 83 -11.69 -5.26 14.62
C SER A 83 -10.27 -5.84 14.82
N GLY A 84 -10.12 -6.88 15.64
CA GLY A 84 -8.83 -7.52 15.94
C GLY A 84 -9.01 -8.92 16.55
N HIS A 85 -7.90 -9.65 16.64
CA HIS A 85 -7.79 -11.05 17.07
C HIS A 85 -7.85 -11.24 18.61
N SER A 86 -8.85 -10.65 19.28
CA SER A 86 -9.17 -10.91 20.69
C SER A 86 -10.62 -10.48 20.98
N THR A 87 -11.14 -10.88 22.15
CA THR A 87 -12.46 -10.45 22.65
C THR A 87 -12.51 -8.99 23.12
N GLU A 88 -11.37 -8.32 23.28
CA GLU A 88 -11.27 -6.93 23.74
C GLU A 88 -11.52 -5.96 22.57
N TYR A 89 -11.17 -6.35 21.34
CA TYR A 89 -11.36 -5.52 20.17
C TYR A 89 -12.84 -5.24 19.86
N ARG A 90 -13.11 -4.00 19.42
CA ARG A 90 -14.44 -3.50 19.06
C ARG A 90 -15.21 -4.48 18.16
N ARG A 91 -16.46 -4.75 18.53
CA ARG A 91 -17.42 -5.48 17.68
C ARG A 91 -17.83 -4.63 16.48
N TYR A 92 -17.71 -5.18 15.28
CA TYR A 92 -18.28 -4.63 14.04
C TYR A 92 -19.69 -5.12 13.75
N GLY A 93 -20.06 -6.31 14.21
CA GLY A 93 -21.39 -6.87 14.03
C GLY A 93 -21.54 -8.27 14.63
N LEU A 94 -22.72 -8.84 14.43
CA LEU A 94 -23.05 -10.22 14.77
C LEU A 94 -23.38 -10.96 13.46
N LEU A 95 -22.78 -12.13 13.27
CA LEU A 95 -23.13 -13.08 12.21
C LEU A 95 -24.13 -14.10 12.74
N ARG A 96 -24.93 -14.64 11.84
CA ARG A 96 -25.85 -15.77 12.08
C ARG A 96 -25.16 -17.09 11.71
N PRO A 97 -25.61 -18.25 12.22
CA PRO A 97 -25.19 -19.56 11.70
C PRO A 97 -25.43 -19.64 10.18
N GLY A 98 -24.48 -20.22 9.44
CA GLY A 98 -24.54 -20.35 7.97
C GLY A 98 -23.99 -19.14 7.19
N ASP A 99 -23.69 -18.01 7.84
CA ASP A 99 -23.04 -16.88 7.18
C ASP A 99 -21.67 -17.29 6.61
N LYS A 100 -21.46 -16.99 5.33
CA LYS A 100 -20.24 -17.32 4.59
C LYS A 100 -19.35 -16.09 4.40
N LEU A 101 -18.16 -16.13 4.97
CA LEU A 101 -17.14 -15.08 4.87
C LEU A 101 -15.95 -15.55 4.02
N LEU A 102 -15.33 -14.62 3.30
CA LEU A 102 -14.04 -14.86 2.65
C LEU A 102 -12.92 -14.72 3.68
N ILE A 103 -12.07 -15.73 3.81
CA ILE A 103 -10.85 -15.70 4.62
C ILE A 103 -9.76 -15.00 3.79
N ILE A 104 -9.05 -14.04 4.41
CA ILE A 104 -8.11 -13.14 3.73
C ILE A 104 -6.69 -13.21 4.28
N GLY A 105 -6.36 -14.24 5.07
CA GLY A 105 -5.03 -14.47 5.63
C GLY A 105 -4.99 -15.73 6.49
N GLU A 106 -3.86 -15.95 7.18
CA GLU A 106 -3.71 -17.06 8.13
C GLU A 106 -4.28 -16.74 9.52
N ASP A 107 -4.52 -17.79 10.28
CA ASP A 107 -4.99 -17.66 11.66
C ASP A 107 -3.92 -17.05 12.57
N VAL A 108 -4.36 -16.17 13.47
CA VAL A 108 -3.53 -15.57 14.50
C VAL A 108 -4.18 -15.85 15.85
N ARG A 109 -3.51 -16.63 16.71
CA ARG A 109 -3.92 -16.93 18.10
C ARG A 109 -5.38 -17.41 18.23
N GLY A 110 -5.83 -18.29 17.33
CA GLY A 110 -7.19 -18.83 17.33
C GLY A 110 -8.27 -17.89 16.76
N TRP A 111 -7.86 -16.84 16.02
CA TRP A 111 -8.75 -15.98 15.24
C TRP A 111 -8.39 -16.05 13.76
N THR A 112 -9.40 -16.15 12.91
CA THR A 112 -9.26 -16.14 11.45
C THR A 112 -9.58 -14.74 10.91
N PRO A 113 -8.71 -14.14 10.07
CA PRO A 113 -8.97 -12.87 9.41
C PRO A 113 -9.91 -13.08 8.23
N VAL A 114 -10.97 -12.27 8.18
CA VAL A 114 -12.06 -12.38 7.22
C VAL A 114 -12.41 -11.01 6.64
N ASN A 115 -12.88 -11.01 5.39
CA ASN A 115 -13.52 -9.84 4.81
C ASN A 115 -14.95 -9.70 5.36
N TYR A 116 -15.23 -8.61 6.07
CA TYR A 116 -16.55 -8.24 6.53
C TYR A 116 -16.90 -6.82 6.09
N ARG A 117 -17.86 -6.68 5.16
CA ARG A 117 -18.32 -5.37 4.63
C ARG A 117 -17.15 -4.48 4.16
N GLY A 118 -16.21 -5.03 3.41
CA GLY A 118 -15.02 -4.32 2.92
C GLY A 118 -13.98 -4.01 4.01
N LYS A 119 -14.11 -4.55 5.22
CA LYS A 119 -13.13 -4.36 6.31
C LYS A 119 -12.43 -5.68 6.61
N THR A 120 -11.12 -5.60 6.85
CA THR A 120 -10.39 -6.68 7.49
C THR A 120 -10.92 -6.79 8.92
N ALA A 121 -11.50 -7.93 9.23
CA ALA A 121 -12.11 -8.21 10.52
C ALA A 121 -11.74 -9.62 10.99
N TRP A 122 -12.08 -9.95 12.22
CA TRP A 122 -11.64 -11.18 12.86
C TRP A 122 -12.82 -11.92 13.49
N VAL A 123 -12.79 -13.24 13.34
CA VAL A 123 -13.74 -14.18 13.95
C VAL A 123 -12.98 -15.30 14.63
N ALA A 124 -13.48 -15.82 15.76
CA ALA A 124 -12.78 -16.87 16.49
C ALA A 124 -12.88 -18.22 15.73
N THR A 125 -11.73 -18.82 15.44
CA THR A 125 -11.59 -20.03 14.58
C THR A 125 -12.46 -21.19 15.09
N ARG A 126 -12.56 -21.35 16.42
CA ARG A 126 -13.35 -22.41 17.09
C ARG A 126 -14.84 -22.42 16.77
N TYR A 127 -15.39 -21.36 16.17
CA TYR A 127 -16.82 -21.20 15.85
C TYR A 127 -17.14 -21.21 14.36
N ILE A 128 -16.14 -21.42 13.50
CA ILE A 128 -16.30 -21.53 12.06
C ILE A 128 -15.97 -22.94 11.55
N THR A 129 -16.40 -23.24 10.34
CA THR A 129 -15.93 -24.34 9.51
C THR A 129 -15.23 -23.73 8.30
N LYS A 130 -13.99 -24.15 8.02
CA LYS A 130 -13.24 -23.65 6.87
C LYS A 130 -13.50 -24.52 5.64
N MET A 131 -13.62 -23.88 4.48
CA MET A 131 -13.77 -24.55 3.20
C MET A 131 -12.79 -23.95 2.19
N ASN A 132 -12.16 -24.81 1.41
CA ASN A 132 -11.30 -24.42 0.31
C ASN A 132 -12.08 -24.61 -1.00
N ARG A 133 -12.02 -23.63 -1.92
CA ARG A 133 -12.59 -23.76 -3.26
C ARG A 133 -11.52 -23.41 -4.30
N PRO A 134 -11.20 -24.31 -5.25
CA PRO A 134 -10.38 -23.96 -6.40
C PRO A 134 -11.12 -22.94 -7.26
N VAL A 135 -10.39 -21.94 -7.72
CA VAL A 135 -10.90 -20.74 -8.39
C VAL A 135 -9.86 -20.26 -9.40
N GLY A 136 -10.31 -19.92 -10.60
CA GLY A 136 -9.44 -19.39 -11.65
C GLY A 136 -8.96 -17.97 -11.35
N ILE A 137 -7.92 -17.55 -12.07
CA ILE A 137 -7.53 -16.15 -12.19
C ILE A 137 -8.71 -15.35 -12.79
N TYR A 138 -9.04 -14.21 -12.17
CA TYR A 138 -10.10 -13.34 -12.67
C TYR A 138 -9.59 -12.31 -13.68
N ALA A 139 -8.45 -11.68 -13.38
CA ALA A 139 -7.74 -10.79 -14.28
C ALA A 139 -6.22 -10.78 -13.97
N GLN A 140 -5.39 -10.67 -15.00
CA GLN A 140 -3.93 -10.64 -14.91
C GLN A 140 -3.29 -9.78 -16.01
N ARG A 141 -1.97 -9.65 -15.97
CA ARG A 141 -1.20 -8.94 -16.98
C ARG A 141 -1.45 -9.52 -18.38
N GLY A 142 -1.73 -8.65 -19.33
CA GLY A 142 -2.11 -9.00 -20.72
C GLY A 142 -3.61 -8.96 -20.99
N ASP A 143 -4.46 -8.96 -19.95
CA ASP A 143 -5.92 -8.94 -20.14
C ASP A 143 -6.44 -7.58 -20.60
N HIS A 144 -7.13 -7.56 -21.74
CA HIS A 144 -7.90 -6.41 -22.21
C HIS A 144 -9.35 -6.86 -22.47
N ASN A 145 -10.16 -6.89 -21.41
CA ASN A 145 -11.54 -7.40 -21.45
C ASN A 145 -12.39 -6.76 -20.32
N ALA A 146 -13.68 -7.11 -20.26
CA ALA A 146 -14.60 -6.58 -19.26
C ALA A 146 -14.18 -6.87 -17.80
N ARG A 147 -13.44 -7.97 -17.54
CA ARG A 147 -12.96 -8.33 -16.20
C ARG A 147 -11.80 -7.43 -15.77
N SER A 148 -10.80 -7.20 -16.64
CA SER A 148 -9.70 -6.28 -16.32
C SER A 148 -10.19 -4.84 -16.16
N LYS A 149 -11.13 -4.38 -17.01
CA LYS A 149 -11.79 -3.07 -16.85
C LYS A 149 -12.59 -2.95 -15.54
N ALA A 150 -13.27 -4.01 -15.11
CA ALA A 150 -13.98 -4.03 -13.82
C ALA A 150 -13.02 -3.91 -12.62
N VAL A 151 -11.90 -4.64 -12.64
CA VAL A 151 -10.84 -4.55 -11.62
C VAL A 151 -10.27 -3.14 -11.55
N GLN A 152 -9.94 -2.53 -12.68
CA GLN A 152 -9.44 -1.14 -12.74
C GLN A 152 -10.45 -0.13 -12.18
N ARG A 153 -11.75 -0.30 -12.47
CA ARG A 153 -12.82 0.55 -11.93
C ARG A 153 -12.97 0.39 -10.41
N ASP A 154 -12.90 -0.83 -9.89
CA ASP A 154 -12.97 -1.09 -8.45
C ASP A 154 -11.72 -0.54 -7.73
N LEU A 155 -10.52 -0.73 -8.29
CA LEU A 155 -9.29 -0.10 -7.78
C LEU A 155 -9.37 1.42 -7.81
N SER A 156 -10.01 1.99 -8.82
CA SER A 156 -10.20 3.44 -8.95
C SER A 156 -11.22 3.99 -7.95
N THR A 157 -12.30 3.25 -7.71
CA THR A 157 -13.28 3.54 -6.62
C THR A 157 -12.60 3.54 -5.25
N LEU A 158 -11.49 2.82 -5.10
CA LEU A 158 -10.68 2.74 -3.90
C LEU A 158 -9.40 3.60 -3.94
N ASN A 159 -9.25 4.49 -4.94
CA ASN A 159 -8.11 5.39 -5.14
C ASN A 159 -6.74 4.71 -5.39
N TYR A 160 -6.69 3.39 -5.60
CA TYR A 160 -5.49 2.64 -6.00
C TYR A 160 -5.13 2.84 -7.48
N PHE A 161 -6.06 3.31 -8.31
CA PHE A 161 -5.88 3.41 -9.76
C PHE A 161 -6.52 4.69 -10.34
N PRO A 162 -5.86 5.46 -11.22
CA PRO A 162 -6.44 6.68 -11.80
C PRO A 162 -7.66 6.37 -12.70
N ALA A 163 -8.77 7.08 -12.49
CA ALA A 163 -10.01 6.87 -13.27
C ALA A 163 -9.80 7.05 -14.79
N LYS A 164 -8.96 8.01 -15.19
CA LYS A 164 -8.56 8.28 -16.57
C LYS A 164 -7.83 7.12 -17.28
N TRP A 165 -7.40 6.10 -16.55
CA TRP A 165 -6.69 4.93 -17.09
C TRP A 165 -7.55 3.66 -17.11
N VAL A 166 -8.83 3.74 -16.69
CA VAL A 166 -9.76 2.61 -16.68
C VAL A 166 -10.16 2.25 -18.11
N GLY A 167 -9.94 0.98 -18.48
CA GLY A 167 -10.14 0.47 -19.84
C GLY A 167 -8.85 0.32 -20.64
N LEU A 168 -7.69 0.80 -20.14
CA LEU A 168 -6.41 0.43 -20.74
C LEU A 168 -6.13 -1.08 -20.53
N PRO A 169 -5.31 -1.72 -21.37
CA PRO A 169 -4.86 -3.09 -21.12
C PRO A 169 -4.28 -3.27 -19.72
N TYR A 170 -4.43 -4.46 -19.14
CA TYR A 170 -3.84 -4.79 -17.84
C TYR A 170 -2.32 -4.90 -17.98
N GLY A 171 -1.63 -3.76 -17.94
CA GLY A 171 -0.18 -3.63 -18.05
C GLY A 171 0.53 -3.53 -16.70
N PRO A 172 1.78 -3.04 -16.69
CA PRO A 172 2.56 -2.82 -15.47
C PRO A 172 1.82 -1.96 -14.43
N ILE A 173 1.17 -0.86 -14.86
CA ILE A 173 0.43 0.06 -13.99
C ILE A 173 -0.69 -0.67 -13.23
N THR A 174 -1.52 -1.45 -13.94
CA THR A 174 -2.60 -2.23 -13.30
C THR A 174 -2.03 -3.32 -12.41
N THR A 175 -0.93 -3.96 -12.83
CA THR A 175 -0.20 -4.95 -12.00
C THR A 175 0.24 -4.34 -10.68
N ASN A 176 0.85 -3.15 -10.72
CA ASN A 176 1.36 -2.46 -9.54
C ASN A 176 0.20 -2.00 -8.65
N ALA A 177 -0.87 -1.42 -9.21
CA ALA A 177 -2.08 -1.07 -8.44
C ALA A 177 -2.70 -2.28 -7.71
N VAL A 178 -2.69 -3.47 -8.32
CA VAL A 178 -3.12 -4.72 -7.66
C VAL A 178 -2.14 -5.19 -6.58
N LYS A 179 -0.82 -5.13 -6.81
CA LYS A 179 0.18 -5.44 -5.75
C LYS A 179 0.05 -4.52 -4.55
N VAL A 180 -0.13 -3.23 -4.81
CA VAL A 180 -0.34 -2.15 -3.84
C VAL A 180 -1.63 -2.41 -3.04
N PHE A 181 -2.73 -2.75 -3.72
CA PHE A 181 -3.96 -3.22 -3.05
C PHE A 181 -3.74 -4.50 -2.22
N GLN A 182 -2.99 -5.48 -2.72
CA GLN A 182 -2.69 -6.72 -2.01
C GLN A 182 -1.87 -6.45 -0.73
N ARG A 183 -0.78 -5.66 -0.83
CA ARG A 183 0.05 -5.18 0.29
C ARG A 183 -0.81 -4.50 1.34
N ALA A 184 -1.74 -3.64 0.92
CA ALA A 184 -2.65 -2.92 1.79
C ALA A 184 -3.68 -3.78 2.56
N ASN A 185 -3.80 -5.05 2.18
CA ASN A 185 -4.76 -5.98 2.74
C ASN A 185 -4.09 -7.25 3.30
N ALA A 186 -2.77 -7.23 3.48
CA ALA A 186 -1.96 -8.38 3.89
C ALA A 186 -2.09 -9.62 2.98
N LEU A 187 -2.43 -9.41 1.70
CA LEU A 187 -2.45 -10.44 0.67
C LEU A 187 -1.06 -10.55 -0.01
N LYS A 188 -0.77 -11.73 -0.58
CA LYS A 188 0.44 -11.95 -1.38
C LYS A 188 0.45 -11.01 -2.59
N GLN A 189 1.54 -10.26 -2.77
CA GLN A 189 1.69 -9.22 -3.80
C GLN A 189 1.98 -9.80 -5.20
N THR A 190 1.06 -10.63 -5.71
CA THR A 190 1.19 -11.28 -7.01
C THR A 190 1.01 -10.29 -8.18
N GLY A 191 0.23 -9.23 -7.99
CA GLY A 191 -0.24 -8.36 -9.08
C GLY A 191 -1.28 -9.02 -10.00
N VAL A 192 -1.70 -10.23 -9.65
CA VAL A 192 -2.75 -11.02 -10.31
C VAL A 192 -4.02 -10.90 -9.46
N THR A 193 -5.15 -10.61 -10.09
CA THR A 193 -6.44 -10.61 -9.43
C THR A 193 -6.97 -12.04 -9.35
N ASP A 194 -6.55 -12.76 -8.31
CA ASP A 194 -7.18 -14.02 -7.89
C ASP A 194 -8.53 -13.77 -7.21
N ALA A 195 -9.28 -14.82 -6.86
CA ALA A 195 -10.61 -14.67 -6.28
C ALA A 195 -10.61 -14.06 -4.86
N VAL A 196 -9.51 -14.19 -4.10
CA VAL A 196 -9.38 -13.56 -2.77
C VAL A 196 -9.21 -12.05 -2.94
N THR A 197 -8.30 -11.66 -3.83
CA THR A 197 -8.07 -10.27 -4.25
C THR A 197 -9.35 -9.67 -4.81
N LEU A 198 -10.04 -10.34 -5.74
CA LEU A 198 -11.30 -9.90 -6.33
C LEU A 198 -12.40 -9.73 -5.27
N GLY A 199 -12.61 -10.75 -4.43
CA GLY A 199 -13.69 -10.74 -3.44
C GLY A 199 -13.52 -9.62 -2.42
N LEU A 200 -12.28 -9.33 -2.01
CA LEU A 200 -11.97 -8.21 -1.14
C LEU A 200 -12.05 -6.86 -1.88
N LEU A 201 -11.54 -6.78 -3.11
CA LEU A 201 -11.55 -5.56 -3.94
C LEU A 201 -12.98 -5.10 -4.23
N LYS A 202 -13.81 -5.99 -4.76
CA LYS A 202 -15.22 -5.73 -5.04
C LYS A 202 -15.98 -5.33 -3.77
N SER A 203 -15.84 -6.12 -2.69
CA SER A 203 -16.51 -5.83 -1.41
C SER A 203 -16.10 -4.49 -0.79
N LYS A 204 -14.85 -4.06 -0.97
CA LYS A 204 -14.38 -2.73 -0.56
C LYS A 204 -14.96 -1.63 -1.44
N ALA A 205 -14.93 -1.81 -2.75
CA ALA A 205 -15.46 -0.83 -3.70
C ALA A 205 -16.98 -0.63 -3.52
N ASP A 206 -17.73 -1.72 -3.32
CA ASP A 206 -19.17 -1.69 -3.05
C ASP A 206 -19.49 -1.02 -1.71
N TYR A 207 -18.69 -1.25 -0.66
CA TYR A 207 -18.83 -0.54 0.62
C TYR A 207 -18.59 0.98 0.49
N GLN A 208 -17.58 1.39 -0.28
CA GLN A 208 -17.33 2.82 -0.56
C GLN A 208 -18.48 3.45 -1.36
N ARG A 209 -19.03 2.75 -2.36
CA ARG A 209 -20.19 3.21 -3.14
C ARG A 209 -21.42 3.41 -2.27
N ALA A 210 -21.74 2.42 -1.41
CA ALA A 210 -22.86 2.51 -0.47
C ALA A 210 -22.70 3.71 0.48
N ALA A 211 -21.52 3.85 1.10
CA ALA A 211 -21.24 4.96 2.01
C ALA A 211 -21.25 6.35 1.33
N ALA A 212 -20.94 6.43 0.02
CA ALA A 212 -21.08 7.66 -0.76
C ALA A 212 -22.54 7.97 -1.10
N ALA A 213 -23.34 6.95 -1.44
CA ALA A 213 -24.77 7.10 -1.71
C ALA A 213 -25.55 7.56 -0.47
N GLU A 214 -25.30 6.95 0.70
CA GLU A 214 -25.91 7.35 1.98
C GLU A 214 -25.67 8.84 2.28
N LYS A 215 -24.43 9.32 2.12
CA LYS A 215 -24.10 10.75 2.29
C LYS A 215 -24.87 11.64 1.31
N SER A 216 -24.96 11.23 0.04
CA SER A 216 -25.69 12.01 -0.97
C SER A 216 -27.19 12.12 -0.65
N SER A 217 -27.81 11.09 -0.09
CA SER A 217 -29.20 11.19 0.40
C SER A 217 -29.35 12.14 1.59
N THR A 218 -28.39 12.17 2.53
CA THR A 218 -28.45 13.08 3.68
C THR A 218 -28.38 14.56 3.27
N TYR A 219 -27.52 14.91 2.30
CA TYR A 219 -27.44 16.30 1.80
C TYR A 219 -28.75 16.75 1.12
N LYS A 220 -29.41 15.88 0.34
CA LYS A 220 -30.69 16.20 -0.31
C LYS A 220 -31.87 16.41 0.65
N HIS A 221 -31.80 15.90 1.89
CA HIS A 221 -32.78 16.22 2.93
C HIS A 221 -32.43 17.49 3.72
N ALA A 222 -31.17 17.91 3.76
CA ALA A 222 -30.77 19.14 4.44
C ALA A 222 -31.17 20.40 3.66
N GLU A 223 -31.03 20.40 2.33
CA GLU A 223 -31.36 21.56 1.47
C GLU A 223 -32.85 21.93 1.51
N HIS A 224 -33.76 20.95 1.70
CA HIS A 224 -35.21 21.19 1.78
C HIS A 224 -35.67 21.89 3.06
N HIS A 225 -34.79 22.10 4.05
CA HIS A 225 -35.13 22.76 5.32
C HIS A 225 -34.51 24.15 5.51
N SER A 226 -33.73 24.65 4.54
CA SER A 226 -33.09 25.98 4.63
C SER A 226 -33.87 27.14 3.99
N GLU A 227 -34.97 26.87 3.27
CA GLU A 227 -35.77 27.90 2.59
C GLU A 227 -36.86 28.52 3.49
N HIS A 228 -36.50 29.06 4.67
CA HIS A 228 -37.25 30.15 5.33
C HIS A 228 -36.50 30.68 6.57
N SER A 229 -35.68 31.73 6.39
CA SER A 229 -35.41 32.78 7.39
C SER A 229 -34.67 33.94 6.73
N SER A 230 -35.18 35.16 6.94
CA SER A 230 -34.89 36.35 6.16
C SER A 230 -34.07 37.41 6.90
N SER A 231 -33.21 38.12 6.16
CA SER A 231 -32.75 39.51 6.43
C SER A 231 -31.90 39.74 7.71
N THR A 232 -31.07 40.77 7.90
CA THR A 232 -30.76 42.04 7.19
C THR A 232 -29.24 42.35 7.29
N SER A 233 -28.76 43.35 6.52
CA SER A 233 -27.34 43.78 6.49
C SER A 233 -27.06 45.01 7.36
N ARG A 234 -25.90 45.09 8.04
CA ARG A 234 -25.17 46.36 8.24
C ARG A 234 -23.68 46.19 8.62
N SER A 235 -22.91 47.27 8.48
CA SER A 235 -21.45 47.35 8.43
C SER A 235 -20.86 48.40 9.40
N THR A 236 -19.61 48.23 9.84
CA THR A 236 -18.58 49.27 10.19
C THR A 236 -17.20 48.60 10.45
N ALA A 237 -16.11 49.36 10.70
CA ALA A 237 -14.74 48.95 10.34
C ALA A 237 -13.62 49.16 11.40
N ARG A 238 -12.57 48.30 11.33
CA ARG A 238 -11.13 48.44 11.73
C ARG A 238 -10.79 48.84 13.20
N PRO A 239 -9.54 48.60 13.73
CA PRO A 239 -8.24 48.50 13.05
C PRO A 239 -7.38 47.24 13.36
N ALA A 240 -6.13 47.24 12.88
CA ALA A 240 -5.26 46.07 12.73
C ALA A 240 -4.14 45.94 13.78
N ARG A 241 -3.52 44.75 13.88
CA ARG A 241 -2.23 44.53 14.56
C ARG A 241 -1.31 43.60 13.74
N ASN A 242 -0.12 44.10 13.44
CA ASN A 242 1.06 43.41 12.90
C ASN A 242 1.55 42.26 13.83
N THR A 243 2.35 41.24 13.46
CA THR A 243 3.17 40.95 12.25
C THR A 243 3.63 39.48 12.31
N SER A 244 3.62 38.76 11.18
CA SER A 244 4.56 37.66 10.83
C SER A 244 4.17 37.10 9.45
N PRO A 245 5.10 36.56 8.65
CA PRO A 245 4.84 36.27 7.23
C PRO A 245 3.88 35.09 7.06
N ASP A 246 2.65 35.40 6.65
CA ASP A 246 1.69 34.41 6.19
C ASP A 246 2.15 33.81 4.86
N VAL A 247 2.75 32.62 4.92
CA VAL A 247 2.73 31.71 3.77
C VAL A 247 1.33 31.10 3.76
N SER A 248 0.40 31.76 3.06
CA SER A 248 -1.02 31.40 2.97
C SER A 248 -1.19 29.99 2.40
N THR A 249 -1.10 28.97 3.27
CA THR A 249 -1.04 27.56 2.86
C THR A 249 -2.45 27.00 2.71
N SER A 250 -3.18 27.55 1.73
CA SER A 250 -4.51 27.08 1.35
C SER A 250 -4.45 25.71 0.67
N GLY A 251 -4.47 24.64 1.49
CA GLY A 251 -4.59 23.28 0.98
C GLY A 251 -4.35 22.18 2.01
N ILE A 252 -5.42 21.73 2.66
CA ILE A 252 -5.55 20.46 3.42
C ILE A 252 -4.25 20.09 4.16
N ALA A 253 -4.08 20.62 5.36
CA ALA A 253 -3.01 20.20 6.27
C ALA A 253 -3.44 18.97 7.09
N GLY A 254 -2.47 18.15 7.50
CA GLY A 254 -2.70 16.98 8.35
C GLY A 254 -1.48 16.59 9.17
N SER A 255 -1.60 15.53 9.98
CA SER A 255 -0.48 15.00 10.76
C SER A 255 -0.59 13.48 10.95
N CYS A 256 0.53 12.78 10.97
CA CYS A 256 0.62 11.32 11.02
C CYS A 256 2.05 10.85 11.29
N GLN A 257 2.27 9.54 11.30
CA GLN A 257 3.62 9.00 11.13
C GLN A 257 4.02 8.97 9.64
N ALA A 258 5.25 9.38 9.34
CA ALA A 258 5.91 9.10 8.08
C ALA A 258 6.97 8.00 8.25
N SER A 259 7.23 7.20 7.21
CA SER A 259 8.44 6.35 7.13
C SER A 259 9.17 6.63 5.81
N PHE A 260 10.12 5.77 5.44
CA PHE A 260 10.69 5.73 4.09
C PHE A 260 10.48 4.37 3.41
N TYR A 261 10.76 4.30 2.10
CA TYR A 261 10.59 3.12 1.25
C TYR A 261 11.70 3.01 0.19
N ASP A 262 11.87 1.80 -0.36
CA ASP A 262 12.94 1.36 -1.26
C ASP A 262 12.41 0.49 -2.43
N ASP A 263 11.16 0.71 -2.84
CA ASP A 263 10.52 -0.04 -3.94
C ASP A 263 11.22 0.23 -5.30
N SER A 264 11.12 -0.68 -6.28
CA SER A 264 11.82 -0.52 -7.57
C SER A 264 11.09 0.32 -8.63
N GLN A 265 9.79 0.58 -8.44
CA GLN A 265 8.97 1.36 -9.38
C GLN A 265 7.76 1.96 -8.66
N THR A 266 7.42 3.20 -9.00
CA THR A 266 6.33 3.94 -8.34
C THR A 266 4.96 3.74 -9.02
N ALA A 267 3.88 3.98 -8.27
CA ALA A 267 2.51 3.92 -8.78
C ALA A 267 2.16 5.00 -9.82
N SER A 268 2.97 6.06 -9.98
CA SER A 268 2.84 7.00 -11.11
C SER A 268 3.31 6.39 -12.45
N GLY A 269 4.12 5.33 -12.40
CA GLY A 269 4.81 4.75 -13.55
C GLY A 269 6.28 5.17 -13.67
N GLU A 270 6.70 6.23 -12.96
CA GLU A 270 8.11 6.63 -12.86
C GLU A 270 8.94 5.54 -12.16
N SER A 271 10.17 5.32 -12.64
CA SER A 271 11.18 4.55 -11.90
C SER A 271 11.40 5.19 -10.53
N PHE A 272 11.46 4.38 -9.48
CA PHE A 272 11.76 4.90 -8.16
C PHE A 272 13.22 5.39 -8.10
N SER A 273 13.44 6.44 -7.31
CA SER A 273 14.77 6.93 -6.97
C SER A 273 14.82 7.26 -5.49
N SER A 274 15.73 6.60 -4.76
CA SER A 274 15.98 6.86 -3.35
C SER A 274 16.60 8.24 -3.09
N SER A 275 17.20 8.87 -4.11
CA SER A 275 17.83 10.20 -4.05
C SER A 275 16.91 11.36 -4.43
N ALA A 276 15.77 11.08 -5.07
CA ALA A 276 14.78 12.11 -5.43
C ALA A 276 14.00 12.63 -4.20
N LEU A 277 13.42 13.83 -4.27
CA LEU A 277 12.54 14.36 -3.21
C LEU A 277 11.07 14.01 -3.47
N THR A 278 10.72 12.76 -3.23
CA THR A 278 9.41 12.19 -3.56
C THR A 278 8.75 11.50 -2.37
N ALA A 279 7.43 11.28 -2.48
CA ALA A 279 6.65 10.59 -1.46
C ALA A 279 5.50 9.75 -2.04
N ALA A 280 5.18 8.67 -1.34
CA ALA A 280 3.94 7.95 -1.48
C ALA A 280 2.83 8.63 -0.67
N SER A 281 1.62 8.73 -1.23
CA SER A 281 0.43 9.20 -0.48
C SER A 281 -0.83 8.37 -0.74
N LYS A 282 -1.58 8.10 0.33
CA LYS A 282 -2.90 7.44 0.31
C LYS A 282 -3.93 8.23 -0.51
N THR A 283 -3.84 9.56 -0.53
CA THR A 283 -4.96 10.43 -0.97
C THR A 283 -4.58 11.51 -1.98
N TYR A 284 -3.42 12.16 -1.85
CA TYR A 284 -3.05 13.26 -2.76
C TYR A 284 -2.81 12.78 -4.20
N SER A 285 -3.19 13.58 -5.19
CA SER A 285 -2.92 13.29 -6.61
C SER A 285 -1.42 13.27 -6.90
N PHE A 286 -1.00 12.45 -7.87
CA PHE A 286 0.37 12.52 -8.38
C PHE A 286 0.69 13.93 -8.90
N GLY A 287 1.93 14.37 -8.72
CA GLY A 287 2.38 15.74 -8.98
C GLY A 287 2.11 16.73 -7.83
N THR A 288 1.28 16.39 -6.84
CA THR A 288 1.05 17.27 -5.68
C THR A 288 2.36 17.52 -4.93
N ARG A 289 2.67 18.78 -4.63
CA ARG A 289 3.78 19.14 -3.74
C ARG A 289 3.28 19.27 -2.30
N LEU A 290 3.98 18.63 -1.37
CA LEU A 290 3.70 18.70 0.07
C LEU A 290 4.94 19.22 0.80
N LYS A 291 4.77 20.21 1.69
CA LYS A 291 5.76 20.47 2.74
C LYS A 291 5.48 19.51 3.88
N VAL A 292 6.49 18.74 4.30
CA VAL A 292 6.45 17.77 5.39
C VAL A 292 7.40 18.24 6.48
N THR A 293 6.93 18.34 7.72
CA THR A 293 7.68 18.85 8.87
C THR A 293 7.69 17.81 9.99
N ASN A 294 8.85 17.43 10.49
CA ASN A 294 8.96 16.55 11.66
C ASN A 294 8.62 17.34 12.95
N LYS A 295 7.69 16.82 13.75
CA LYS A 295 7.22 17.46 14.98
C LYS A 295 8.28 17.50 16.09
N ALA A 296 9.23 16.56 16.09
CA ALA A 296 10.21 16.42 17.16
C ALA A 296 11.37 17.45 17.06
N ASN A 297 11.69 17.94 15.86
CA ASN A 297 12.83 18.82 15.62
C ASN A 297 12.54 20.04 14.73
N GLY A 298 11.30 20.19 14.21
CA GLY A 298 10.89 21.30 13.34
C GLY A 298 11.49 21.28 11.93
N GLN A 299 12.34 20.31 11.58
CA GLN A 299 12.93 20.20 10.25
C GLN A 299 11.86 19.89 9.19
N SER A 300 11.99 20.46 8.00
CA SER A 300 11.00 20.27 6.93
C SER A 300 11.61 20.09 5.54
N VAL A 301 10.89 19.36 4.69
CA VAL A 301 11.24 19.08 3.30
C VAL A 301 10.02 19.25 2.40
N VAL A 302 10.21 19.75 1.17
CA VAL A 302 9.15 19.73 0.15
C VAL A 302 9.36 18.52 -0.75
N VAL A 303 8.31 17.72 -0.92
CA VAL A 303 8.30 16.49 -1.72
C VAL A 303 7.20 16.50 -2.77
N ARG A 304 7.45 15.85 -3.90
CA ARG A 304 6.44 15.58 -4.92
C ARG A 304 5.82 14.20 -4.71
N VAL A 305 4.50 14.13 -4.67
CA VAL A 305 3.77 12.85 -4.62
C VAL A 305 3.87 12.17 -5.99
N ASN A 306 4.53 11.01 -6.07
CA ASN A 306 4.59 10.18 -7.28
C ASN A 306 4.24 8.71 -7.02
N ASP A 307 3.86 8.36 -5.78
CA ASP A 307 3.55 6.98 -5.41
C ASP A 307 2.32 6.85 -4.50
N ARG A 308 1.89 5.61 -4.24
CA ARG A 308 0.68 5.26 -3.50
C ARG A 308 1.00 4.40 -2.29
N GLY A 309 0.54 4.85 -1.13
CA GLY A 309 0.86 4.28 0.19
C GLY A 309 1.13 5.40 1.20
N PRO A 310 1.67 5.11 2.39
CA PRO A 310 1.77 3.82 3.06
C PRO A 310 0.44 3.07 3.11
N TYR A 311 0.48 1.77 3.33
CA TYR A 311 -0.72 0.99 3.70
C TYR A 311 -0.66 0.38 5.10
N VAL A 312 0.11 1.04 5.96
CA VAL A 312 0.13 0.78 7.39
C VAL A 312 -0.89 1.71 8.07
N SER A 313 -1.48 1.25 9.18
CA SER A 313 -2.28 2.11 10.05
C SER A 313 -1.38 3.17 10.72
N GLY A 314 -1.92 4.33 11.09
CA GLY A 314 -1.15 5.43 11.70
C GLY A 314 -0.21 6.19 10.74
N ARG A 315 0.37 5.53 9.72
CA ARG A 315 1.20 6.21 8.72
C ARG A 315 0.36 6.91 7.64
N CYS A 316 0.84 8.01 7.06
CA CYS A 316 0.16 8.67 5.93
C CYS A 316 1.05 9.12 4.76
N LEU A 317 2.37 9.18 4.96
CA LEU A 317 3.36 9.44 3.91
C LEU A 317 4.52 8.44 4.08
N ASP A 318 5.02 7.90 2.97
CA ASP A 318 6.30 7.20 2.95
C ASP A 318 7.19 8.02 2.03
N LEU A 319 8.30 8.52 2.53
CA LEU A 319 9.23 9.41 1.83
C LEU A 319 10.31 8.59 1.12
N SER A 320 10.93 9.11 0.08
CA SER A 320 12.23 8.57 -0.36
C SER A 320 13.26 8.69 0.77
N SER A 321 14.30 7.85 0.76
CA SER A 321 15.38 7.92 1.75
C SER A 321 16.03 9.31 1.84
N ALA A 322 16.24 9.98 0.69
CA ALA A 322 16.80 11.33 0.64
C ALA A 322 15.84 12.46 1.05
N ALA A 323 14.52 12.22 1.06
CA ALA A 323 13.56 13.15 1.66
C ALA A 323 13.42 12.91 3.18
N PHE A 324 13.43 11.65 3.62
CA PHE A 324 13.37 11.31 5.05
C PHE A 324 14.61 11.79 5.81
N SER A 325 15.81 11.60 5.23
CA SER A 325 17.09 12.01 5.82
C SER A 325 17.22 13.52 6.06
N ARG A 326 16.37 14.35 5.42
CA ARG A 326 16.31 15.81 5.65
C ARG A 326 15.45 16.23 6.84
N ILE A 327 14.69 15.31 7.43
CA ILE A 327 13.81 15.59 8.57
C ILE A 327 14.03 14.66 9.77
N SER A 328 14.65 13.49 9.58
CA SER A 328 14.99 12.53 10.65
C SER A 328 16.13 11.61 10.22
N SER A 329 16.79 10.93 11.16
CA SER A 329 17.78 9.90 10.80
C SER A 329 17.08 8.67 10.20
N LEU A 330 17.71 8.03 9.20
CA LEU A 330 17.17 6.78 8.63
C LEU A 330 17.07 5.66 9.68
N SER A 331 17.93 5.67 10.70
CA SER A 331 17.88 4.75 11.84
C SER A 331 16.61 4.87 12.70
N ALA A 332 15.88 5.99 12.64
CA ALA A 332 14.62 6.14 13.36
C ALA A 332 13.49 5.30 12.75
N GLY A 333 13.56 4.98 11.45
CA GLY A 333 12.55 4.21 10.70
C GLY A 333 11.23 4.95 10.45
N VAL A 334 10.72 5.66 11.46
CA VAL A 334 9.49 6.46 11.42
C VAL A 334 9.70 7.82 12.10
N ALA A 335 8.88 8.81 11.74
CA ALA A 335 8.85 10.12 12.38
C ALA A 335 7.41 10.65 12.44
N ASP A 336 7.02 11.29 13.54
CA ASP A 336 5.74 12.01 13.61
C ASP A 336 5.85 13.35 12.87
N VAL A 337 5.02 13.55 11.86
CA VAL A 337 5.06 14.70 10.96
C VAL A 337 3.75 15.47 10.93
N THR A 338 3.84 16.77 10.63
CA THR A 338 2.75 17.52 9.97
C THR A 338 3.06 17.65 8.48
N TYR A 339 2.03 17.85 7.67
CA TYR A 339 2.20 18.12 6.24
C TYR A 339 1.10 19.06 5.74
N ALA A 340 1.41 19.83 4.71
CA ALA A 340 0.45 20.71 4.03
C ALA A 340 0.77 20.79 2.53
N LYS A 341 -0.25 20.98 1.70
CA LYS A 341 -0.05 21.19 0.26
C LYS A 341 0.58 22.55 0.02
N VAL A 342 1.65 22.59 -0.77
CA VAL A 342 2.23 23.84 -1.28
C VAL A 342 1.84 24.03 -2.75
N SER A 343 1.48 25.26 -3.10
CA SER A 343 1.19 25.71 -4.46
C SER A 343 2.45 25.65 -5.32
#